data_AF-A0AAD9CKZ3-F1
#
_entry.id   AF-A0AAD9CKZ3-F1
#
_cell.length_a   1.000
_cell.length_b   1.000
_cell.length_c   1.000
_cell.angle_alpha   90.00
_cell.angle_beta   90.00
_cell.angle_gamma   90.00
#
_symmetry.space_group_name_H-M   'P 1'
#
loop_
_entity.id
_entity.type
_entity.pdbx_description
1 polymer ?
#
loop_
_entity_poly.entity_id
_entity_poly.type
_entity_poly.pdbx_seq_one_letter_code
_entity_poly.pdbx_strand_id
1 'polypeptide(L)'
;MVDAAAAELFLDDNPEFAKSYYDLNFRPQLISELLDGSRRMQVDVSQFHDLTTVEESEVLFDLMRDIQDNLQMERSVFNLMKHLSFMLRADRMSLFMYRQRNGVAELATRLFSVTKDSLFEECLIPPDSEIVYPLDLGVLGHVASPRRW
;
A
#
# COMPACT_ATOMS: atom_id res chain seq x y z
N MET A 1 4.35 6.47 -47.01
CA MET A 1 3.83 5.84 -45.79
C MET A 1 4.68 4.62 -45.54
N VAL A 2 5.39 4.56 -44.41
CA VAL A 2 6.08 3.32 -44.02
C VAL A 2 5.00 2.37 -43.52
N ASP A 3 5.05 1.13 -43.98
CA ASP A 3 4.12 0.09 -43.54
C ASP A 3 4.38 -0.24 -42.05
N ALA A 4 3.32 -0.40 -41.26
CA ALA A 4 3.45 -0.67 -39.82
C ALA A 4 4.22 -1.98 -39.58
N ALA A 5 3.99 -2.99 -40.42
CA ALA A 5 4.70 -4.26 -40.36
C ALA A 5 6.20 -4.11 -40.65
N ALA A 6 6.58 -3.21 -41.56
CA ALA A 6 7.99 -2.93 -41.85
C ALA A 6 8.68 -2.17 -40.71
N ALA A 7 7.94 -1.32 -40.00
CA ALA A 7 8.45 -0.61 -38.83
C ALA A 7 8.64 -1.53 -37.62
N GLU A 8 7.71 -2.45 -37.36
CA GLU A 8 7.84 -3.47 -36.30
C GLU A 8 9.06 -4.36 -36.54
N LEU A 9 9.20 -4.90 -37.75
CA LEU A 9 10.34 -5.75 -38.11
C LEU A 9 11.68 -5.01 -37.93
N PHE A 10 11.74 -3.72 -38.28
CA PHE A 10 12.95 -2.91 -38.09
C PHE A 10 13.28 -2.68 -36.61
N LEU A 11 12.27 -2.47 -35.76
CA LEU A 11 12.47 -2.28 -34.32
C LEU A 11 12.95 -3.58 -33.65
N ASP A 12 12.41 -4.72 -34.06
CA ASP A 12 12.83 -6.04 -33.57
C ASP A 12 14.28 -6.36 -33.97
N ASP A 13 14.68 -6.02 -35.20
CA ASP A 13 16.04 -6.20 -35.71
C ASP A 13 17.06 -5.22 -35.10
N ASN A 14 16.61 -4.10 -34.50
CA ASN A 14 17.49 -3.02 -33.99
C ASN A 14 17.16 -2.63 -32.54
N PRO A 15 17.49 -3.46 -31.54
CA PRO A 15 17.10 -3.25 -30.15
C PRO A 15 17.72 -2.00 -29.51
N GLU A 16 18.94 -1.60 -29.88
CA GLU A 16 19.55 -0.37 -29.35
C GLU A 16 18.85 0.90 -29.86
N PHE A 17 18.42 0.89 -31.13
CA PHE A 17 17.64 1.97 -31.70
C PHE A 17 16.26 2.04 -31.06
N ALA A 18 15.58 0.89 -30.94
CA ALA A 18 14.26 0.80 -30.31
C ALA A 18 14.30 1.32 -28.87
N LYS A 19 15.32 0.94 -28.08
CA LYS A 19 15.52 1.43 -26.72
C LYS A 19 15.74 2.94 -26.68
N SER A 20 16.64 3.47 -27.51
CA SER A 20 16.93 4.90 -27.55
C SER A 20 15.69 5.71 -27.94
N TYR A 21 14.93 5.22 -28.92
CA TYR A 21 13.69 5.84 -29.37
C TYR A 21 12.61 5.82 -28.29
N TYR A 22 12.46 4.71 -27.56
CA TYR A 22 11.56 4.59 -26.42
C TYR A 22 11.93 5.57 -25.29
N ASP A 23 13.21 5.58 -24.89
CA ASP A 23 13.71 6.41 -23.80
C ASP A 23 13.54 7.91 -24.08
N LEU A 24 13.71 8.35 -25.33
CA LEU A 24 13.51 9.76 -25.70
C LEU A 24 12.04 10.16 -25.86
N ASN A 25 11.21 9.32 -26.49
CA ASN A 25 9.89 9.75 -26.97
C ASN A 25 8.71 9.23 -26.14
N PHE A 26 8.79 8.00 -25.65
CA PHE A 26 7.65 7.34 -24.98
C PHE A 26 7.79 7.32 -23.47
N ARG A 27 8.99 7.09 -22.96
CA ARG A 27 9.24 6.98 -21.52
C ARG A 27 8.79 8.22 -20.73
N PRO A 28 9.05 9.47 -21.17
CA PRO A 28 8.59 10.65 -20.44
C PRO A 28 7.07 10.78 -20.41
N GLN A 29 6.40 10.43 -21.50
CA GLN A 29 4.93 10.46 -21.60
C GLN A 29 4.32 9.41 -20.67
N LEU A 30 4.85 8.18 -20.71
CA LEU A 30 4.41 7.10 -19.83
C LEU A 30 4.59 7.47 -18.35
N ILE A 31 5.74 8.03 -17.98
CA ILE A 31 5.98 8.48 -16.60
C ILE A 31 4.99 9.58 -16.21
N SER A 32 4.70 10.53 -17.11
CA SER A 32 3.71 11.58 -16.86
C SER A 32 2.31 11.01 -16.65
N GLU A 33 1.90 10.01 -17.42
CA GLU A 33 0.61 9.34 -17.28
C GLU A 33 0.54 8.51 -15.98
N LEU A 34 1.64 7.85 -15.61
CA LEU A 34 1.73 7.08 -14.35
C LEU A 34 1.64 7.98 -13.11
N LEU A 35 2.20 9.20 -13.19
CA LEU A 35 2.22 10.17 -12.10
C LEU A 35 0.97 11.06 -12.06
N ASP A 36 0.06 10.94 -13.00
CA ASP A 36 -1.20 11.68 -12.99
C ASP A 36 -2.02 11.30 -11.74
N GLY A 37 -2.37 12.29 -10.93
CA GLY A 37 -3.14 12.11 -9.70
C GLY A 37 -4.55 11.54 -9.92
N SER A 38 -5.05 11.57 -11.17
CA SER A 38 -6.34 10.98 -11.54
C SER A 38 -6.31 9.46 -11.78
N ARG A 39 -5.11 8.86 -11.92
CA ARG A 39 -4.95 7.44 -12.23
C ARG A 39 -5.25 6.57 -11.00
N ARG A 40 -6.31 5.76 -11.08
CA ARG A 40 -6.63 4.73 -10.08
C ARG A 40 -5.82 3.45 -10.34
N MET A 41 -5.49 2.75 -9.27
CA MET A 41 -4.95 1.39 -9.32
C MET A 41 -5.77 0.49 -10.25
N GLN A 42 -5.11 -0.14 -11.22
CA GLN A 42 -5.68 -1.12 -12.16
C GLN A 42 -5.48 -2.56 -11.72
N VAL A 43 -4.68 -2.79 -10.67
CA VAL A 43 -4.41 -4.12 -10.10
C VAL A 43 -5.70 -4.73 -9.57
N ASP A 44 -6.00 -5.96 -9.99
CA ASP A 44 -7.15 -6.72 -9.50
C ASP A 44 -6.87 -7.30 -8.10
N VAL A 45 -7.34 -6.60 -7.07
CA VAL A 45 -7.23 -7.04 -5.66
C VAL A 45 -8.32 -8.03 -5.24
N SER A 46 -9.24 -8.41 -6.13
CA SER A 46 -10.34 -9.31 -5.80
C SER A 46 -9.85 -10.75 -5.58
N GLN A 47 -8.87 -11.19 -6.37
CA GLN A 47 -8.28 -12.52 -6.32
C GLN A 47 -6.78 -12.44 -6.01
N PHE A 48 -6.34 -13.31 -5.11
CA PHE A 48 -4.91 -13.47 -4.85
C PHE A 48 -4.21 -14.06 -6.07
N HIS A 49 -3.17 -13.37 -6.52
CA HIS A 49 -2.26 -13.81 -7.56
C HIS A 49 -0.82 -13.47 -7.19
N ASP A 50 0.14 -13.95 -7.96
CA ASP A 50 1.53 -13.55 -7.81
C ASP A 50 1.68 -12.16 -8.46
N LEU A 51 2.05 -11.17 -7.65
CA LEU A 51 2.22 -9.80 -8.11
C LEU A 51 3.56 -9.65 -8.82
N THR A 52 3.53 -8.95 -9.95
CA THR A 52 4.73 -8.45 -10.60
C THR A 52 5.26 -7.22 -9.85
N THR A 53 6.54 -6.90 -10.03
CA THR A 53 7.15 -5.71 -9.44
C THR A 53 6.48 -4.40 -9.89
N VAL A 54 5.86 -4.40 -11.07
CA VAL A 54 5.10 -3.27 -11.61
C VAL A 54 3.78 -3.11 -10.86
N GLU A 55 3.04 -4.21 -10.63
CA GLU A 55 1.78 -4.20 -9.88
C GLU A 55 2.01 -3.80 -8.42
N GLU A 56 3.04 -4.33 -7.76
CA GLU A 56 3.42 -3.92 -6.40
C GLU A 56 3.72 -2.41 -6.34
N SER A 57 4.49 -1.89 -7.31
CA SER A 57 4.80 -0.46 -7.39
C SER A 57 3.54 0.39 -7.58
N GLU A 58 2.60 -0.06 -8.41
CA GLU A 58 1.34 0.65 -8.64
C GLU A 58 0.49 0.73 -7.37
N VAL A 59 0.37 -0.37 -6.62
CA VAL A 59 -0.32 -0.40 -5.33
C VAL A 59 0.33 0.58 -4.34
N LEU A 60 1.67 0.62 -4.29
CA LEU A 60 2.41 1.54 -3.41
C LEU A 60 2.22 3.02 -3.79
N PHE A 61 2.18 3.35 -5.08
CA PHE A 61 1.93 4.73 -5.53
C PHE A 61 0.50 5.19 -5.24
N ASP A 62 -0.50 4.33 -5.46
CA ASP A 62 -1.90 4.62 -5.11
C ASP A 62 -2.04 4.87 -3.61
N LEU A 63 -1.41 4.02 -2.81
CA LEU A 63 -1.36 4.15 -1.36
C LEU A 63 -0.72 5.46 -0.89
N MET A 64 0.41 5.86 -1.48
CA MET A 64 1.07 7.13 -1.11
C MET A 64 0.19 8.33 -1.42
N ARG A 65 -0.53 8.31 -2.55
CA ARG A 65 -1.50 9.35 -2.92
C ARG A 65 -2.67 9.38 -1.95
N ASP A 66 -3.24 8.23 -1.62
CA ASP A 66 -4.34 8.12 -0.65
C ASP A 66 -3.95 8.65 0.75
N ILE A 67 -2.71 8.44 1.18
CA ILE A 67 -2.21 9.01 2.45
C ILE A 67 -2.04 10.54 2.38
N GLN A 68 -1.61 11.07 1.23
CA GLN A 68 -1.44 12.53 1.06
C GLN A 68 -2.78 13.26 0.95
N ASP A 69 -3.78 12.67 0.28
CA ASP A 69 -5.05 13.32 -0.01
C ASP A 69 -6.07 13.22 1.15
N ASN A 70 -5.99 12.16 1.97
CA ASN A 70 -6.93 11.96 3.07
C ASN A 70 -6.51 12.71 4.35
N LEU A 71 -7.35 13.66 4.78
CA LEU A 71 -7.24 14.37 6.06
C LEU A 71 -7.53 13.47 7.27
N GLN A 72 -8.27 12.37 7.10
CA GLN A 72 -8.61 11.44 8.19
C GLN A 72 -7.60 10.29 8.24
N MET A 73 -6.62 10.42 9.14
CA MET A 73 -5.50 9.50 9.27
C MET A 73 -5.92 8.03 9.46
N GLU A 74 -6.96 7.74 10.26
CA GLU A 74 -7.39 6.36 10.46
C GLU A 74 -7.89 5.71 9.17
N ARG A 75 -8.52 6.48 8.29
CA ARG A 75 -9.04 5.97 7.02
C ARG A 75 -7.90 5.68 6.05
N SER A 76 -6.90 6.56 5.98
CA SER A 76 -5.69 6.32 5.19
C SER A 76 -4.92 5.10 5.68
N VAL A 77 -4.76 4.95 7.01
CA VAL A 77 -4.09 3.78 7.61
C VAL A 77 -4.90 2.50 7.41
N PHE A 78 -6.23 2.59 7.43
CA PHE A 78 -7.08 1.44 7.10
C PHE A 78 -6.90 0.99 5.64
N ASN A 79 -6.90 1.92 4.67
CA ASN A 79 -6.66 1.60 3.26
C ASN A 79 -5.25 1.01 3.06
N LEU A 80 -4.25 1.56 3.75
CA LEU A 80 -2.89 1.00 3.82
C LEU A 80 -2.90 -0.46 4.28
N MET A 81 -3.58 -0.72 5.41
CA MET A 81 -3.69 -2.07 5.93
C MET A 81 -4.44 -2.99 4.96
N LYS A 82 -5.50 -2.53 4.31
CA LYS A 82 -6.24 -3.32 3.32
C LYS A 82 -5.33 -3.77 2.18
N HIS A 83 -4.55 -2.86 1.59
CA HIS A 83 -3.60 -3.18 0.53
C HIS A 83 -2.44 -4.06 0.99
N LEU A 84 -1.88 -3.80 2.19
CA LEU A 84 -0.83 -4.65 2.77
C LEU A 84 -1.32 -6.07 3.06
N SER A 85 -2.57 -6.25 3.50
CA SER A 85 -3.13 -7.59 3.74
C SER A 85 -3.17 -8.42 2.45
N PHE A 86 -3.45 -7.76 1.32
CA PHE A 86 -3.42 -8.38 0.01
C PHE A 86 -1.98 -8.71 -0.43
N MET A 87 -1.08 -7.73 -0.41
CA MET A 87 0.32 -7.91 -0.84
C MET A 87 1.07 -8.96 -0.02
N LEU A 88 0.89 -8.95 1.31
CA LEU A 88 1.57 -9.88 2.22
C LEU A 88 0.86 -11.23 2.35
N ARG A 89 -0.30 -11.41 1.69
CA ARG A 89 -1.19 -12.58 1.87
C ARG A 89 -1.52 -12.84 3.34
N ALA A 90 -1.70 -11.77 4.11
CA ALA A 90 -2.07 -11.85 5.52
C ALA A 90 -3.59 -11.98 5.63
N ASP A 91 -4.07 -12.97 6.41
CA ASP A 91 -5.51 -13.17 6.65
C ASP A 91 -6.13 -11.95 7.35
N ARG A 92 -5.44 -11.43 8.37
CA ARG A 92 -5.92 -10.31 9.18
C ARG A 92 -4.79 -9.42 9.66
N MET A 93 -5.09 -8.14 9.82
CA MET A 93 -4.20 -7.18 10.46
C MET A 93 -4.92 -6.33 11.50
N SER A 94 -4.16 -5.74 12.41
CA SER A 94 -4.69 -4.93 13.51
C SER A 94 -3.70 -3.85 13.90
N LEU A 95 -4.22 -2.71 14.34
CA LEU A 95 -3.46 -1.53 14.74
C LEU A 95 -3.71 -1.23 16.22
N PHE A 96 -2.61 -1.06 16.95
CA PHE A 96 -2.60 -0.68 18.35
C PHE A 96 -1.91 0.67 18.52
N MET A 97 -2.55 1.58 19.23
CA MET A 97 -2.05 2.90 19.52
C MET A 97 -1.37 2.92 20.88
N TYR A 98 -0.18 3.51 20.93
CA TYR A 98 0.53 3.75 22.18
C TYR A 98 -0.02 4.99 22.89
N ARG A 99 -0.24 4.90 24.20
CA ARG A 99 -0.56 6.05 25.05
C ARG A 99 -0.03 5.87 26.47
N GLN A 100 0.05 6.96 27.21
CA GLN A 100 0.44 6.98 28.62
C GLN A 100 -0.68 7.58 29.48
N ARG A 101 -1.05 6.88 30.55
CA ARG A 101 -2.00 7.36 31.57
C ARG A 101 -1.35 7.27 32.94
N ASN A 102 -1.28 8.38 33.66
CA ASN A 102 -0.72 8.44 35.03
C ASN A 102 0.71 7.85 35.15
N GLY A 103 1.54 8.01 34.11
CA GLY A 103 2.91 7.47 34.07
C GLY A 103 3.01 5.98 33.73
N VAL A 104 1.88 5.28 33.57
CA VAL A 104 1.85 3.90 33.05
C VAL A 104 1.55 3.95 31.56
N ALA A 105 2.41 3.31 30.78
CA ALA A 105 2.25 3.23 29.35
C ALA A 105 1.41 1.99 28.98
N GLU A 106 0.58 2.14 27.95
CA GLU A 106 -0.36 1.11 27.50
C GLU A 106 -0.58 1.18 25.98
N LEU A 107 -1.04 0.07 25.42
CA LEU A 107 -1.40 -0.06 24.01
C LEU A 107 -2.91 -0.28 23.91
N ALA A 108 -3.62 0.47 23.08
CA ALA A 108 -5.05 0.33 22.88
C ALA A 108 -5.38 0.01 21.42
N THR A 109 -6.29 -0.93 21.17
CA THR A 109 -6.76 -1.24 19.80
C THR A 109 -7.43 -0.04 19.15
N ARG A 110 -7.07 0.28 17.90
CA ARG A 110 -7.76 1.31 17.11
C ARG A 110 -8.40 0.78 15.83
N LEU A 111 -7.70 -0.09 15.12
CA LEU A 111 -8.25 -0.87 14.01
C LEU A 111 -8.07 -2.36 14.33
N PHE A 112 -9.10 -3.17 14.12
CA PHE A 112 -9.03 -4.59 14.44
C PHE A 112 -9.62 -5.45 13.32
N SER A 113 -9.04 -6.64 13.12
CA SER A 113 -9.55 -7.64 12.18
C SER A 113 -9.68 -7.13 10.72
N VAL A 114 -8.75 -6.29 10.27
CA VAL A 114 -8.74 -5.74 8.90
C VAL A 114 -8.35 -6.84 7.90
N THR A 115 -9.14 -6.98 6.85
CA THR A 115 -8.92 -7.91 5.72
C THR A 115 -8.95 -7.14 4.39
N LYS A 116 -8.53 -7.79 3.29
CA LYS A 116 -8.56 -7.19 1.96
C LYS A 116 -9.96 -6.79 1.46
N ASP A 117 -11.02 -7.33 2.07
CA ASP A 117 -12.42 -7.09 1.69
C ASP A 117 -13.20 -6.29 2.76
N SER A 118 -12.54 -5.94 3.87
CA SER A 118 -13.18 -5.25 4.99
C SER A 118 -13.63 -3.82 4.64
N LEU A 119 -14.59 -3.33 5.43
CA LEU A 119 -15.08 -1.95 5.44
C LEU A 119 -14.53 -1.21 6.66
N PHE A 120 -14.24 0.08 6.51
CA PHE A 120 -13.62 0.89 7.56
C PHE A 120 -14.44 0.90 8.86
N GLU A 121 -15.75 1.14 8.75
CA GLU A 121 -16.66 1.27 9.89
C GLU A 121 -16.77 -0.02 10.73
N GLU A 122 -16.54 -1.19 10.11
CA GLU A 122 -16.59 -2.50 10.80
C GLU A 122 -15.28 -2.80 11.55
N CYS A 123 -14.17 -2.20 11.11
CA CYS A 123 -12.85 -2.41 11.69
C CYS A 123 -12.43 -1.32 12.67
N LEU A 124 -13.11 -0.17 12.67
CA LEU A 124 -12.84 0.95 13.55
C LEU A 124 -13.35 0.66 14.95
N ILE A 125 -12.45 0.67 15.94
CA ILE A 125 -12.80 0.43 17.33
C ILE A 125 -13.05 1.76 18.05
N PRO A 126 -14.25 1.99 18.62
CA PRO A 126 -14.50 3.16 19.44
C PRO A 126 -13.80 3.04 20.82
N PRO A 127 -13.48 4.17 21.49
CA PRO A 127 -12.74 4.15 22.76
C PRO A 127 -13.43 3.35 23.87
N ASP A 128 -14.76 3.31 23.89
CA ASP A 128 -15.54 2.63 24.93
C ASP A 128 -15.46 1.09 24.83
N SER A 129 -15.01 0.55 23.70
CA SER A 129 -14.88 -0.89 23.46
C SER A 129 -13.47 -1.31 23.06
N GLU A 130 -12.47 -0.49 23.34
CA GLU A 130 -11.07 -0.80 23.01
C GLU A 130 -10.50 -1.88 23.95
N ILE A 131 -9.63 -2.73 23.41
CA ILE A 131 -8.85 -3.68 24.20
C ILE A 131 -7.52 -3.00 24.55
N VAL A 132 -7.20 -2.98 25.84
CA VAL A 132 -5.99 -2.34 26.38
C VAL A 132 -5.00 -3.41 26.84
N TYR A 133 -3.74 -3.26 26.42
CA TYR A 133 -2.62 -4.11 26.79
C TYR A 133 -1.56 -3.30 27.56
N PRO A 134 -1.09 -3.79 28.72
CA PRO A 134 0.06 -3.20 29.38
C PRO A 134 1.36 -3.61 28.67
N LEU A 135 2.46 -2.86 28.87
CA LEU A 135 3.74 -3.13 28.22
C LEU A 135 4.50 -4.35 28.74
N ASP A 136 4.20 -4.79 29.95
CA ASP A 136 4.85 -5.94 30.60
C ASP A 136 4.19 -7.27 30.22
N LEU A 137 3.16 -7.27 29.37
CA LEU A 137 2.42 -8.47 28.97
C LEU A 137 2.35 -8.66 27.44
N GLY A 138 2.59 -9.90 27.03
CA GLY A 138 2.34 -10.37 25.67
C GLY A 138 3.33 -9.87 24.63
N VAL A 139 3.11 -10.30 23.38
CA VAL A 139 3.98 -9.94 22.24
C VAL A 139 3.92 -8.43 21.97
N LEU A 140 2.75 -7.82 22.12
CA LEU A 140 2.56 -6.38 21.93
C LEU A 140 3.43 -5.57 22.91
N GLY A 141 3.40 -5.91 24.19
CA GLY A 141 4.23 -5.28 25.21
C GLY A 141 5.73 -5.48 24.95
N HIS A 142 6.14 -6.68 24.55
CA HIS A 142 7.53 -6.96 24.19
C HIS A 142 8.04 -6.11 23.00
N VAL A 143 7.21 -5.90 21.98
CA VAL A 143 7.56 -5.10 20.79
C VAL A 143 7.60 -3.60 21.12
N ALA A 144 6.66 -3.11 21.93
CA ALA A 144 6.60 -1.69 22.31
C ALA A 144 7.58 -1.33 23.43
N SER A 145 8.11 -2.30 24.15
CA SER A 145 9.13 -2.07 25.17
C SER A 145 10.40 -1.50 24.53
N PRO A 146 10.99 -0.44 25.10
CA PRO A 146 12.18 0.18 24.55
C PRO A 146 13.32 -0.83 24.46
N ARG A 147 13.70 -1.18 23.23
CA ARG A 147 14.89 -1.98 22.97
C ARG A 147 16.10 -1.08 23.15
N ARG A 148 16.91 -1.36 24.17
CA ARG A 148 18.27 -0.83 24.28
C ARG A 148 19.10 -1.53 23.21
N TRP A 149 19.42 -0.80 22.13
CA TRP A 149 20.48 -1.16 21.21
C TRP A 149 21.82 -0.69 21.78
#